data_AF-A0AAN6ZQD7-F1
#
_entry.id   AF-A0AAN6ZQD7-F1
#
_cell.length_a   1.000
_cell.length_b   1.000
_cell.length_c   1.000
_cell.angle_alpha   90.00
_cell.angle_beta   90.00
_cell.angle_gamma   90.00
#
_symmetry.space_group_name_H-M   'P 1'
#
loop_
_entity.id
_entity.type
_entity.pdbx_description
1 polymer ?
#
loop_
_entity_poly.entity_id
_entity_poly.type
_entity_poly.pdbx_seq_one_letter_code
_entity_poly.pdbx_strand_id
1 'polypeptide(L)'
;QGAKKRRGRPPRTSGEAGSPSQPAEAPGSTNPRRRHKKSPQRRTSFDTNQPSRQQQQQQQDQESENEPQPPPPSRPHQLTTLTRHIPRTTIASKWAPLSTPSINAISSLLRDSARPVLHRLRERDQRHAQAASILRTFSTRLHAKLVKGMPFPPPAVPAPKVRGRKPKDGGDGGGGGGGGGHETELNFEKTVDAIAGLERALDPLLHSVVLLKGEKEREEKALERDYENLRRLEGNARAQARGWREGKGKGREHVLVGGIGAGEGRDEEKGDGLNVVSRTAGVEGGGVFQDLQDEALVALSQQIGNHMESMKSNLSQIDGVLPAIARSRAALQGALCEHLDPEQYEQVLLG
;
A
#
# COMPACT_ATOMS: atom_id res chain seq x y z
N GLN A 1 -30.38 -84.17 -44.79
CA GLN A 1 -30.03 -83.84 -46.20
C GLN A 1 -30.92 -82.68 -46.64
N GLY A 2 -30.51 -81.86 -47.64
CA GLY A 2 -31.29 -80.70 -48.13
C GLY A 2 -31.26 -79.47 -47.19
N ALA A 3 -30.84 -78.24 -47.50
CA ALA A 3 -30.17 -77.57 -48.64
C ALA A 3 -30.95 -76.45 -49.39
N LYS A 4 -30.73 -75.20 -48.92
CA LYS A 4 -30.47 -73.96 -49.71
C LYS A 4 -31.56 -73.35 -50.63
N LYS A 5 -31.88 -72.06 -50.35
CA LYS A 5 -32.03 -70.88 -51.25
C LYS A 5 -32.29 -69.66 -50.31
N ARG A 6 -31.59 -68.52 -50.24
CA ARG A 6 -30.64 -67.70 -51.06
C ARG A 6 -31.24 -66.90 -52.24
N ARG A 7 -30.78 -65.63 -52.32
CA ARG A 7 -30.95 -64.56 -53.34
C ARG A 7 -32.23 -63.70 -53.15
N GLY A 8 -32.21 -62.38 -53.34
CA GLY A 8 -31.05 -61.48 -53.53
C GLY A 8 -31.40 -59.99 -53.82
N ARG A 9 -30.44 -59.09 -53.54
CA ARG A 9 -30.30 -57.71 -54.14
C ARG A 9 -29.90 -57.84 -55.63
N PRO A 10 -29.91 -56.81 -56.53
CA PRO A 10 -29.23 -55.51 -56.35
C PRO A 10 -29.99 -54.23 -56.92
N PRO A 11 -29.47 -53.28 -57.76
CA PRO A 11 -29.33 -51.88 -57.27
C PRO A 11 -29.52 -50.67 -58.28
N ARG A 12 -29.25 -49.43 -57.79
CA ARG A 12 -28.72 -48.19 -58.46
C ARG A 12 -29.50 -47.44 -59.57
N THR A 13 -29.78 -46.15 -59.29
CA THR A 13 -29.53 -44.89 -60.08
C THR A 13 -29.47 -43.70 -59.09
N SER A 14 -28.94 -42.47 -59.26
CA SER A 14 -28.16 -41.69 -60.27
C SER A 14 -28.89 -40.78 -61.29
N GLY A 15 -28.45 -39.50 -61.36
CA GLY A 15 -28.96 -38.36 -62.17
C GLY A 15 -29.60 -37.29 -61.25
N GLU A 16 -29.15 -36.03 -61.12
CA GLU A 16 -29.02 -34.91 -62.09
C GLU A 16 -30.37 -34.40 -62.64
N ALA A 17 -30.61 -33.10 -62.89
CA ALA A 17 -30.05 -31.84 -62.39
C ALA A 17 -31.00 -30.69 -62.84
N GLY A 18 -31.17 -29.60 -62.08
CA GLY A 18 -31.98 -28.47 -62.57
C GLY A 18 -32.42 -27.43 -61.53
N SER A 19 -32.21 -26.15 -61.87
CA SER A 19 -32.78 -24.93 -61.27
C SER A 19 -33.10 -23.99 -62.45
N PRO A 20 -33.75 -22.80 -62.28
CA PRO A 20 -34.23 -22.15 -61.06
C PRO A 20 -35.71 -21.69 -61.14
N SER A 21 -36.24 -21.05 -60.09
CA SER A 21 -36.99 -19.77 -60.16
C SER A 21 -37.38 -19.23 -58.77
N GLN A 22 -37.10 -17.95 -58.55
CA GLN A 22 -37.80 -17.04 -57.61
C GLN A 22 -38.76 -16.17 -58.47
N PRO A 23 -39.67 -15.31 -57.93
CA PRO A 23 -39.65 -14.71 -56.58
C PRO A 23 -41.02 -14.50 -55.87
N ALA A 24 -40.90 -13.84 -54.70
CA ALA A 24 -41.78 -12.76 -54.19
C ALA A 24 -42.91 -13.06 -53.18
N GLU A 25 -43.16 -11.99 -52.41
CA GLU A 25 -44.31 -11.61 -51.56
C GLU A 25 -44.73 -12.46 -50.34
N ALA A 26 -44.43 -11.91 -49.16
CA ALA A 26 -45.37 -11.83 -48.04
C ALA A 26 -46.01 -10.41 -48.09
N PRO A 27 -47.26 -10.19 -47.61
CA PRO A 27 -47.48 -10.08 -46.15
C PRO A 27 -48.90 -10.53 -45.67
N GLY A 28 -49.18 -10.33 -44.37
CA GLY A 28 -50.49 -10.57 -43.73
C GLY A 28 -50.47 -11.83 -42.83
N SER A 29 -50.46 -11.76 -41.50
CA SER A 29 -51.36 -11.06 -40.56
C SER A 29 -52.83 -11.50 -40.65
N THR A 30 -53.20 -12.50 -39.86
CA THR A 30 -54.48 -12.55 -39.12
C THR A 30 -54.47 -13.69 -38.08
N ASN A 31 -55.16 -13.49 -36.96
CA ASN A 31 -55.37 -14.50 -35.92
C ASN A 31 -56.80 -14.35 -35.38
N PRO A 32 -57.61 -15.43 -35.43
CA PRO A 32 -58.69 -15.56 -34.47
C PRO A 32 -58.86 -16.99 -33.91
N ARG A 33 -58.55 -17.14 -32.61
CA ARG A 33 -59.47 -17.57 -31.54
C ARG A 33 -60.35 -18.85 -31.68
N ARG A 34 -60.53 -19.53 -30.51
CA ARG A 34 -61.68 -20.39 -30.09
C ARG A 34 -61.72 -21.83 -30.69
N ARG A 35 -62.25 -22.87 -30.00
CA ARG A 35 -62.56 -23.12 -28.56
C ARG A 35 -62.91 -24.63 -28.35
N HIS A 36 -62.70 -25.16 -27.13
CA HIS A 36 -63.45 -26.29 -26.51
C HIS A 36 -63.27 -27.71 -27.12
N LYS A 37 -63.54 -28.85 -26.44
CA LYS A 37 -63.99 -29.14 -25.04
C LYS A 37 -63.68 -30.59 -24.59
N LYS A 38 -63.90 -30.83 -23.28
CA LYS A 38 -64.20 -32.10 -22.54
C LYS A 38 -63.04 -33.05 -22.18
N SER A 39 -62.94 -33.29 -20.87
CA SER A 39 -62.33 -34.44 -20.18
C SER A 39 -63.41 -35.33 -19.55
N PRO A 40 -63.03 -36.48 -18.94
CA PRO A 40 -63.47 -36.76 -17.56
C PRO A 40 -62.38 -37.49 -16.71
N GLN A 41 -62.60 -37.92 -15.46
CA GLN A 41 -63.12 -37.28 -14.22
C GLN A 41 -63.19 -38.33 -13.06
N ARG A 42 -62.53 -38.06 -11.91
CA ARG A 42 -62.73 -38.68 -10.55
C ARG A 42 -61.88 -37.84 -9.56
N ARG A 43 -62.37 -37.19 -8.48
CA ARG A 43 -63.12 -37.62 -7.26
C ARG A 43 -62.30 -38.61 -6.42
N THR A 44 -62.03 -38.45 -5.11
CA THR A 44 -62.62 -37.69 -3.96
C THR A 44 -61.49 -37.08 -3.08
N SER A 45 -61.53 -35.93 -2.38
CA SER A 45 -62.49 -35.20 -1.49
C SER A 45 -62.40 -35.56 0.03
N PHE A 46 -62.81 -34.62 0.91
CA PHE A 46 -62.69 -34.55 2.40
C PHE A 46 -61.36 -33.99 2.95
N ASP A 47 -61.33 -33.11 3.97
CA ASP A 47 -62.41 -32.30 4.57
C ASP A 47 -61.87 -30.98 5.21
N THR A 48 -62.76 -30.05 5.55
CA THR A 48 -62.43 -28.76 6.21
C THR A 48 -63.36 -28.47 7.38
N ASN A 49 -62.80 -28.23 8.57
CA ASN A 49 -63.52 -27.48 9.62
C ASN A 49 -62.56 -26.77 10.58
N GLN A 50 -63.03 -25.66 11.17
CA GLN A 50 -62.31 -24.81 12.13
C GLN A 50 -63.28 -24.48 13.29
N PRO A 51 -62.79 -24.12 14.50
CA PRO A 51 -62.74 -22.67 14.79
C PRO A 51 -61.66 -22.20 15.79
N SER A 52 -61.36 -20.90 15.72
CA SER A 52 -61.07 -19.96 16.81
C SER A 52 -60.28 -20.41 18.05
N ARG A 53 -58.99 -20.01 18.14
CA ARG A 53 -58.28 -19.86 19.43
C ARG A 53 -57.18 -18.78 19.46
N GLN A 54 -57.33 -17.71 18.68
CA GLN A 54 -56.21 -16.84 18.26
C GLN A 54 -56.19 -15.43 18.91
N GLN A 55 -56.64 -15.28 20.16
CA GLN A 55 -56.74 -13.97 20.85
C GLN A 55 -56.23 -13.93 22.31
N GLN A 56 -55.46 -14.92 22.78
CA GLN A 56 -54.98 -14.98 24.18
C GLN A 56 -53.47 -15.25 24.37
N GLN A 57 -52.65 -15.07 23.33
CA GLN A 57 -51.18 -15.20 23.41
C GLN A 57 -50.45 -13.99 22.80
N GLN A 58 -50.97 -12.77 23.03
CA GLN A 58 -50.31 -11.51 22.65
C GLN A 58 -49.92 -10.63 23.86
N GLN A 59 -49.87 -11.22 25.06
CA GLN A 59 -49.68 -10.51 26.35
C GLN A 59 -48.68 -11.18 27.31
N GLN A 60 -47.79 -12.06 26.84
CA GLN A 60 -46.73 -12.66 27.70
C GLN A 60 -45.30 -12.57 27.15
N ASP A 61 -45.09 -12.15 25.89
CA ASP A 61 -43.75 -12.03 25.29
C ASP A 61 -43.16 -10.60 25.34
N GLN A 62 -43.82 -9.64 26.00
CA GLN A 62 -43.40 -8.22 26.00
C GLN A 62 -42.32 -7.86 27.05
N GLU A 63 -41.80 -8.83 27.80
CA GLU A 63 -40.90 -8.59 28.95
C GLU A 63 -39.49 -9.18 28.77
N SER A 64 -39.01 -9.25 27.52
CA SER A 64 -37.63 -9.71 27.21
C SER A 64 -36.90 -8.89 26.14
N GLU A 65 -37.48 -7.81 25.61
CA GLU A 65 -36.81 -6.89 24.68
C GLU A 65 -35.89 -5.88 25.40
N ASN A 66 -34.79 -6.34 26.01
CA ASN A 66 -33.69 -5.44 26.40
C ASN A 66 -32.29 -6.09 26.56
N GLU A 67 -32.03 -7.23 25.92
CA GLU A 67 -30.65 -7.69 25.71
C GLU A 67 -30.12 -7.17 24.36
N PRO A 68 -28.98 -6.46 24.31
CA PRO A 68 -28.47 -5.86 23.08
C PRO A 68 -27.90 -6.94 22.14
N GLN A 69 -28.70 -7.36 21.15
CA GLN A 69 -28.24 -8.31 20.12
C GLN A 69 -26.95 -7.81 19.44
N PRO A 70 -25.96 -8.69 19.22
CA PRO A 70 -24.77 -8.34 18.45
C PRO A 70 -25.17 -7.97 17.00
N PRO A 71 -24.45 -7.03 16.36
CA PRO A 71 -24.80 -6.58 15.01
C PRO A 71 -24.78 -7.75 14.01
N PRO A 72 -25.78 -7.85 13.11
CA PRO A 72 -25.88 -8.97 12.19
C PRO A 72 -24.66 -9.03 11.27
N PRO A 73 -24.12 -10.23 10.97
CA PRO A 73 -22.91 -10.38 10.18
C PRO A 73 -23.06 -9.72 8.81
N SER A 74 -22.08 -8.89 8.46
CA SER A 74 -22.06 -8.13 7.20
C SER A 74 -22.25 -9.05 6.00
N ARG A 75 -23.24 -8.74 5.14
CA ARG A 75 -23.60 -9.56 3.98
C ARG A 75 -22.37 -9.79 3.09
N PRO A 76 -22.07 -11.04 2.68
CA PRO A 76 -20.88 -11.34 1.88
C PRO A 76 -20.91 -10.55 0.57
N HIS A 77 -19.83 -9.84 0.28
CA HIS A 77 -19.72 -8.99 -0.90
C HIS A 77 -19.78 -9.84 -2.18
N GLN A 78 -20.86 -9.68 -2.95
CA GLN A 78 -21.06 -10.41 -4.19
C GLN A 78 -20.20 -9.77 -5.30
N LEU A 79 -19.12 -10.45 -5.69
CA LEU A 79 -18.25 -10.01 -6.77
C LEU A 79 -19.00 -10.07 -8.11
N THR A 80 -19.22 -8.92 -8.73
CA THR A 80 -19.83 -8.83 -10.07
C THR A 80 -18.77 -9.03 -11.16
N THR A 81 -19.11 -9.76 -12.22
CA THR A 81 -18.18 -10.01 -13.33
C THR A 81 -18.13 -8.80 -14.26
N LEU A 82 -17.02 -8.05 -14.22
CA LEU A 82 -16.79 -6.91 -15.11
C LEU A 82 -15.97 -7.33 -16.33
N THR A 83 -16.61 -7.36 -17.51
CA THR A 83 -15.92 -7.62 -18.78
C THR A 83 -15.16 -6.39 -19.26
N ARG A 84 -13.93 -6.58 -19.76
CA ARG A 84 -13.13 -5.52 -20.40
C ARG A 84 -12.77 -5.96 -21.82
N HIS A 85 -13.03 -5.09 -22.80
CA HIS A 85 -12.56 -5.30 -24.15
C HIS A 85 -11.07 -4.96 -24.24
N ILE A 86 -10.27 -5.92 -24.70
CA ILE A 86 -8.81 -5.80 -24.80
C ILE A 86 -8.44 -5.83 -26.29
N PRO A 87 -7.75 -4.82 -26.84
CA PRO A 87 -7.44 -4.77 -28.26
C PRO A 87 -6.44 -5.87 -28.64
N ARG A 88 -6.58 -6.41 -29.86
CA ARG A 88 -5.77 -7.55 -30.33
C ARG A 88 -4.28 -7.25 -30.37
N THR A 89 -3.91 -5.97 -30.49
CA THR A 89 -2.53 -5.46 -30.43
C THR A 89 -1.90 -5.56 -29.04
N THR A 90 -2.64 -5.33 -27.94
CA THR A 90 -2.09 -5.49 -26.58
C THR A 90 -2.02 -6.96 -26.18
N ILE A 91 -2.89 -7.82 -26.71
CA ILE A 91 -2.73 -9.28 -26.60
C ILE A 91 -1.43 -9.69 -27.30
N ALA A 92 -1.27 -9.36 -28.58
CA ALA A 92 -0.09 -9.76 -29.37
C ALA A 92 1.26 -9.21 -28.85
N SER A 93 1.26 -8.10 -28.11
CA SER A 93 2.48 -7.47 -27.59
C SER A 93 2.77 -7.69 -26.10
N LYS A 94 1.75 -7.95 -25.26
CA LYS A 94 1.91 -8.08 -23.80
C LYS A 94 1.54 -9.45 -23.24
N TRP A 95 0.89 -10.32 -24.01
CA TRP A 95 0.44 -11.62 -23.53
C TRP A 95 1.34 -12.73 -24.09
N ALA A 96 2.27 -13.19 -23.26
CA ALA A 96 3.14 -14.32 -23.57
C ALA A 96 2.38 -15.66 -23.45
N PRO A 97 2.84 -16.75 -24.10
CA PRO A 97 2.41 -18.09 -23.72
C PRO A 97 2.84 -18.40 -22.27
N LEU A 98 2.03 -19.20 -21.56
CA LEU A 98 2.32 -19.59 -20.19
C LEU A 98 3.58 -20.48 -20.11
N SER A 99 4.42 -20.27 -19.10
CA SER A 99 5.68 -21.01 -18.95
C SER A 99 5.47 -22.46 -18.52
N THR A 100 6.39 -23.36 -18.90
CA THR A 100 6.37 -24.78 -18.51
C THR A 100 6.21 -25.03 -17.00
N PRO A 101 6.94 -24.36 -16.08
CA PRO A 101 6.73 -24.57 -14.64
C PRO A 101 5.34 -24.11 -14.18
N SER A 102 4.80 -23.01 -14.71
CA SER A 102 3.42 -22.57 -14.41
C SER A 102 2.37 -23.54 -14.96
N ILE A 103 2.58 -24.13 -16.13
CA ILE A 103 1.71 -25.21 -16.67
C ILE A 103 1.73 -26.42 -15.73
N ASN A 104 2.90 -26.80 -15.21
CA ASN A 104 3.04 -27.88 -14.24
C ASN A 104 2.31 -27.56 -12.92
N ALA A 105 2.40 -26.32 -12.42
CA ALA A 105 1.69 -25.86 -11.22
C ALA A 105 0.15 -25.89 -11.38
N ILE A 106 -0.38 -25.51 -12.55
CA ILE A 106 -1.81 -25.72 -12.86
C ILE A 106 -2.15 -27.23 -12.83
N SER A 107 -1.24 -28.08 -13.31
CA SER A 107 -1.48 -29.53 -13.34
C SER A 107 -1.49 -30.19 -11.95
N SER A 108 -0.70 -29.72 -10.98
CA SER A 108 -0.78 -30.15 -9.58
C SER A 108 -2.03 -29.59 -8.91
N LEU A 109 -2.30 -28.29 -9.05
CA LEU A 109 -3.50 -27.64 -8.51
C LEU A 109 -4.80 -28.36 -8.94
N LEU A 110 -4.90 -28.78 -10.21
CA LEU A 110 -6.04 -29.57 -10.72
C LEU A 110 -6.10 -31.01 -10.18
N ARG A 111 -4.97 -31.62 -9.80
CA ARG A 111 -4.95 -32.94 -9.13
C ARG A 111 -5.35 -32.82 -7.67
N ASP A 112 -4.91 -31.76 -7.00
CA ASP A 112 -5.10 -31.59 -5.56
C ASP A 112 -6.51 -31.12 -5.23
N SER A 113 -7.06 -30.18 -6.02
CA SER A 113 -8.49 -29.82 -5.98
C SER A 113 -9.43 -30.96 -6.39
N ALA A 114 -8.98 -31.94 -7.18
CA ALA A 114 -9.75 -33.14 -7.48
C ALA A 114 -9.83 -34.13 -6.29
N ARG A 115 -8.84 -34.16 -5.38
CA ARG A 115 -8.81 -35.08 -4.22
C ARG A 115 -10.08 -35.00 -3.35
N PRO A 116 -10.55 -33.84 -2.86
CA PRO A 116 -11.76 -33.77 -2.03
C PRO A 116 -13.04 -34.14 -2.79
N VAL A 117 -13.10 -33.88 -4.11
CA VAL A 117 -14.24 -34.28 -4.95
C VAL A 117 -14.30 -35.80 -5.08
N LEU A 118 -13.16 -36.44 -5.35
CA LEU A 118 -13.07 -37.90 -5.44
C LEU A 118 -13.28 -38.58 -4.07
N HIS A 119 -12.77 -38.00 -2.98
CA HIS A 119 -13.00 -38.50 -1.62
C HIS A 119 -14.51 -38.54 -1.28
N ARG A 120 -15.26 -37.49 -1.63
CA ARG A 120 -16.74 -37.43 -1.48
C ARG A 120 -17.51 -38.41 -2.37
N LEU A 121 -16.85 -39.00 -3.37
CA LEU A 121 -17.44 -40.00 -4.28
C LEU A 121 -16.99 -41.44 -4.00
N ARG A 122 -16.06 -41.64 -3.06
CA ARG A 122 -15.45 -42.94 -2.71
C ARG A 122 -16.47 -44.03 -2.36
N GLU A 123 -17.61 -43.66 -1.78
CA GLU A 123 -18.73 -44.57 -1.45
C GLU A 123 -19.46 -45.15 -2.69
N ARG A 124 -19.17 -44.64 -3.90
CA ARG A 124 -19.89 -44.96 -5.13
C ARG A 124 -18.92 -45.21 -6.27
N ASP A 125 -18.21 -46.33 -6.24
CA ASP A 125 -17.11 -46.69 -7.16
C ASP A 125 -17.38 -46.37 -8.63
N GLN A 126 -18.58 -46.67 -9.15
CA GLN A 126 -18.96 -46.36 -10.53
C GLN A 126 -18.93 -44.85 -10.82
N ARG A 127 -19.44 -44.02 -9.89
CA ARG A 127 -19.42 -42.55 -10.01
C ARG A 127 -18.03 -41.98 -9.75
N HIS A 128 -17.27 -42.60 -8.84
CA HIS A 128 -15.86 -42.27 -8.59
C HIS A 128 -15.00 -42.48 -9.85
N ALA A 129 -15.12 -43.65 -10.50
CA ALA A 129 -14.42 -43.96 -11.75
C ALA A 129 -14.82 -43.04 -12.91
N GLN A 130 -16.12 -42.75 -13.05
CA GLN A 130 -16.63 -41.78 -14.04
C GLN A 130 -16.06 -40.38 -13.80
N ALA A 131 -16.13 -39.88 -12.55
CA ALA A 131 -15.60 -38.57 -12.19
C ALA A 131 -14.09 -38.48 -12.39
N ALA A 132 -13.32 -39.49 -11.99
CA ALA A 132 -11.87 -39.56 -12.22
C ALA A 132 -11.52 -39.54 -13.72
N SER A 133 -12.27 -40.24 -14.56
CA SER A 133 -12.12 -40.22 -16.02
C SER A 133 -12.42 -38.84 -16.63
N ILE A 134 -13.51 -38.20 -16.20
CA ILE A 134 -13.89 -36.84 -16.63
C ILE A 134 -12.82 -35.82 -16.21
N LEU A 135 -12.36 -35.87 -14.97
CA LEU A 135 -11.32 -34.95 -14.46
C LEU A 135 -9.97 -35.18 -15.15
N ARG A 136 -9.59 -36.43 -15.44
CA ARG A 136 -8.37 -36.76 -16.20
C ARG A 136 -8.45 -36.31 -17.67
N THR A 137 -9.59 -36.48 -18.33
CA THR A 137 -9.79 -36.02 -19.72
C THR A 137 -9.90 -34.50 -19.81
N PHE A 138 -10.45 -33.82 -18.79
CA PHE A 138 -10.41 -32.37 -18.67
C PHE A 138 -8.99 -31.84 -18.45
N SER A 139 -8.25 -32.39 -17.47
CA SER A 139 -6.87 -32.01 -17.15
C SER A 139 -5.92 -32.16 -18.36
N THR A 140 -6.00 -33.28 -19.08
CA THR A 140 -5.20 -33.51 -20.30
C THR A 140 -5.58 -32.56 -21.44
N ARG A 141 -6.87 -32.25 -21.62
CA ARG A 141 -7.32 -31.24 -22.61
C ARG A 141 -6.84 -29.83 -22.25
N LEU A 142 -6.90 -29.42 -20.98
CA LEU A 142 -6.35 -28.14 -20.53
C LEU A 142 -4.84 -28.08 -20.74
N HIS A 143 -4.09 -29.10 -20.31
CA HIS A 143 -2.65 -29.17 -20.51
C HIS A 143 -2.27 -29.02 -21.99
N ALA A 144 -2.95 -29.74 -22.89
CA ALA A 144 -2.73 -29.62 -24.33
C ALA A 144 -3.09 -28.24 -24.91
N LYS A 145 -4.03 -27.50 -24.30
CA LYS A 145 -4.35 -26.11 -24.70
C LYS A 145 -3.31 -25.11 -24.19
N LEU A 146 -2.80 -25.30 -22.98
CA LEU A 146 -1.76 -24.45 -22.39
C LEU A 146 -0.41 -24.65 -23.11
N VAL A 147 0.00 -25.89 -23.36
CA VAL A 147 1.21 -26.23 -24.13
C VAL A 147 1.12 -25.76 -25.60
N LYS A 148 -0.10 -25.61 -26.15
CA LYS A 148 -0.30 -24.98 -27.47
C LYS A 148 -0.07 -23.45 -27.47
N GLY A 149 0.32 -22.86 -26.34
CA GLY A 149 0.75 -21.46 -26.27
C GLY A 149 -0.38 -20.46 -26.48
N MET A 150 -1.55 -20.70 -25.87
CA MET A 150 -2.57 -19.65 -25.82
C MET A 150 -2.00 -18.43 -25.08
N PRO A 151 -2.17 -17.19 -25.61
CA PRO A 151 -1.62 -15.99 -24.98
C PRO A 151 -2.29 -15.78 -23.63
N PHE A 152 -1.48 -15.58 -22.59
CA PHE A 152 -1.91 -15.41 -21.21
C PHE A 152 -1.56 -13.98 -20.75
N PRO A 153 -2.41 -13.30 -19.96
CA PRO A 153 -2.10 -11.96 -19.45
C PRO A 153 -0.77 -11.95 -18.66
N PRO A 154 -0.04 -10.83 -18.62
CA PRO A 154 1.14 -10.69 -17.78
C PRO A 154 0.79 -10.92 -16.30
N PRO A 155 1.75 -11.40 -15.48
CA PRO A 155 1.50 -11.62 -14.06
C PRO A 155 1.20 -10.29 -13.36
N ALA A 156 0.30 -10.35 -12.38
CA ALA A 156 -0.03 -9.24 -11.49
C ALA A 156 1.10 -8.99 -10.47
N VAL A 157 1.78 -10.05 -10.01
CA VAL A 157 2.97 -9.97 -9.16
C VAL A 157 4.22 -10.09 -10.06
N PRO A 158 5.07 -9.05 -10.15
CA PRO A 158 6.33 -9.18 -10.87
C PRO A 158 7.20 -10.22 -10.17
N ALA A 159 7.74 -11.19 -10.92
CA ALA A 159 8.63 -12.21 -10.38
C ALA A 159 9.78 -11.56 -9.60
N PRO A 160 10.16 -12.07 -8.42
CA PRO A 160 11.27 -11.52 -7.65
C PRO A 160 12.53 -11.55 -8.52
N LYS A 161 13.07 -10.36 -8.82
CA LYS A 161 14.31 -10.21 -9.59
C LYS A 161 15.46 -10.75 -8.76
N VAL A 162 15.84 -12.00 -8.99
CA VAL A 162 17.00 -12.66 -8.36
C VAL A 162 18.27 -11.93 -8.78
N ARG A 163 18.67 -10.92 -7.99
CA ARG A 163 19.94 -10.22 -8.13
C ARG A 163 21.06 -11.25 -7.94
N GLY A 164 21.91 -11.43 -8.96
CA GLY A 164 23.10 -12.29 -8.91
C GLY A 164 23.28 -13.22 -10.12
N ARG A 165 22.21 -13.69 -10.76
CA ARG A 165 22.35 -14.62 -11.91
C ARG A 165 22.40 -13.88 -13.24
N LYS A 166 23.61 -13.51 -13.70
CA LYS A 166 23.84 -13.14 -15.11
C LYS A 166 23.32 -14.28 -16.01
N PRO A 167 22.55 -14.00 -17.09
CA PRO A 167 22.32 -15.00 -18.12
C PRO A 167 23.66 -15.34 -18.77
N LYS A 168 23.97 -16.63 -18.92
CA LYS A 168 25.20 -17.06 -19.60
C LYS A 168 24.95 -17.02 -21.12
N ASP A 169 25.81 -16.32 -21.85
CA ASP A 169 25.68 -16.14 -23.30
C ASP A 169 25.65 -17.46 -24.09
N GLY A 170 24.93 -17.45 -25.22
CA GLY A 170 24.88 -18.56 -26.17
C GLY A 170 23.45 -19.01 -26.53
N GLY A 171 22.67 -18.14 -27.18
CA GLY A 171 21.35 -18.51 -27.71
C GLY A 171 20.60 -17.35 -28.35
N ASP A 172 20.53 -17.33 -29.68
CA ASP A 172 19.62 -16.46 -30.44
C ASP A 172 18.15 -16.89 -30.23
N GLY A 173 17.22 -15.94 -30.34
CA GLY A 173 15.77 -16.21 -30.37
C GLY A 173 14.93 -15.68 -29.19
N GLY A 174 14.53 -14.40 -29.26
CA GLY A 174 13.19 -13.94 -28.89
C GLY A 174 12.67 -14.08 -27.43
N GLY A 175 12.72 -12.98 -26.67
CA GLY A 175 11.61 -12.53 -25.82
C GLY A 175 11.02 -13.46 -24.74
N GLY A 176 11.83 -14.27 -24.03
CA GLY A 176 11.35 -15.26 -23.05
C GLY A 176 11.15 -14.80 -21.59
N GLY A 177 11.37 -13.52 -21.25
CA GLY A 177 11.59 -13.05 -19.87
C GLY A 177 10.40 -13.06 -18.88
N GLY A 178 9.22 -13.54 -19.26
CA GLY A 178 8.00 -13.44 -18.44
C GLY A 178 7.73 -14.61 -17.47
N GLY A 179 8.45 -15.73 -17.61
CA GLY A 179 7.96 -17.04 -17.16
C GLY A 179 7.86 -17.33 -15.65
N GLY A 180 8.38 -16.46 -14.77
CA GLY A 180 8.42 -16.71 -13.33
C GLY A 180 7.20 -16.22 -12.52
N GLY A 181 6.56 -15.12 -12.94
CA GLY A 181 5.55 -14.44 -12.12
C GLY A 181 4.28 -15.27 -11.92
N HIS A 182 3.81 -15.90 -13.00
CA HIS A 182 2.68 -16.82 -12.94
C HIS A 182 2.96 -18.05 -12.06
N GLU A 183 4.22 -18.51 -11.99
CA GLU A 183 4.58 -19.61 -11.11
C GLU A 183 4.50 -19.19 -9.64
N THR A 184 4.96 -17.98 -9.29
CA THR A 184 4.77 -17.45 -7.92
C THR A 184 3.29 -17.25 -7.57
N GLU A 185 2.44 -16.83 -8.50
CA GLU A 185 0.99 -16.65 -8.30
C GLU A 185 0.22 -17.97 -8.10
N LEU A 186 0.64 -19.04 -8.79
CA LEU A 186 -0.03 -20.35 -8.77
C LEU A 186 0.36 -21.22 -7.56
N ASN A 187 1.37 -20.83 -6.78
CA ASN A 187 1.81 -21.53 -5.58
C ASN A 187 1.26 -20.82 -4.33
N PHE A 188 0.31 -21.45 -3.63
CA PHE A 188 -0.33 -20.86 -2.44
C PHE A 188 0.68 -20.43 -1.36
N GLU A 189 1.65 -21.28 -1.00
CA GLU A 189 2.65 -20.91 0.02
C GLU A 189 3.43 -19.65 -0.40
N LYS A 190 3.82 -19.55 -1.68
CA LYS A 190 4.56 -18.39 -2.21
C LYS A 190 3.72 -17.11 -2.22
N THR A 191 2.40 -17.19 -2.42
CA THR A 191 1.52 -16.01 -2.34
C THR A 191 1.22 -15.62 -0.90
N VAL A 192 1.08 -16.58 0.02
CA VAL A 192 0.96 -16.32 1.47
C VAL A 192 2.24 -15.70 2.02
N ASP A 193 3.41 -16.24 1.68
CA ASP A 193 4.72 -15.65 2.03
C ASP A 193 4.87 -14.22 1.50
N ALA A 194 4.44 -13.97 0.26
CA ALA A 194 4.48 -12.64 -0.35
C ALA A 194 3.50 -11.66 0.32
N ILE A 195 2.29 -12.09 0.67
CA ILE A 195 1.31 -11.30 1.43
C ILE A 195 1.88 -10.95 2.81
N ALA A 196 2.34 -11.95 3.56
CA ALA A 196 2.96 -11.73 4.87
C ALA A 196 4.27 -10.91 4.77
N GLY A 197 4.95 -10.92 3.63
CA GLY A 197 6.08 -10.03 3.35
C GLY A 197 5.66 -8.56 3.15
N LEU A 198 4.53 -8.33 2.46
CA LEU A 198 3.94 -7.01 2.27
C LEU A 198 3.32 -6.47 3.57
N GLU A 199 2.68 -7.32 4.38
CA GLU A 199 2.13 -6.96 5.69
C GLU A 199 3.24 -6.50 6.65
N ARG A 200 4.31 -7.29 6.80
CA ARG A 200 5.51 -6.90 7.60
C ARG A 200 6.21 -5.63 7.09
N ALA A 201 6.02 -5.25 5.82
CA ALA A 201 6.51 -3.99 5.27
C ALA A 201 5.52 -2.82 5.47
N LEU A 202 4.21 -3.11 5.55
CA LEU A 202 3.14 -2.15 5.77
C LEU A 202 3.05 -1.72 7.25
N ASP A 203 3.18 -2.65 8.19
CA ASP A 203 3.12 -2.40 9.63
C ASP A 203 4.06 -1.26 10.11
N PRO A 204 5.38 -1.27 9.80
CA PRO A 204 6.27 -0.17 10.20
C PRO A 204 5.95 1.15 9.48
N LEU A 205 5.39 1.12 8.26
CA LEU A 205 4.95 2.33 7.55
C LEU A 205 3.68 2.93 8.17
N LEU A 206 2.73 2.09 8.61
CA LEU A 206 1.57 2.53 9.38
C LEU A 206 2.01 3.14 10.72
N HIS A 207 2.95 2.49 11.43
CA HIS A 207 3.53 3.02 12.66
C HIS A 207 4.28 4.35 12.44
N SER A 208 5.07 4.49 11.37
CA SER A 208 5.75 5.76 11.07
C SER A 208 4.76 6.87 10.74
N VAL A 209 3.66 6.58 10.04
CA VAL A 209 2.58 7.56 9.78
C VAL A 209 1.87 7.98 11.07
N VAL A 210 1.73 7.10 12.07
CA VAL A 210 1.21 7.47 13.40
C VAL A 210 2.20 8.36 14.15
N LEU A 211 3.49 8.01 14.15
CA LEU A 211 4.54 8.82 14.79
C LEU A 211 4.63 10.22 14.20
N LEU A 212 4.72 10.34 12.86
CA LEU A 212 4.78 11.62 12.15
C LEU A 212 3.54 12.50 12.38
N LYS A 213 2.37 11.90 12.61
CA LYS A 213 1.16 12.66 12.99
C LYS A 213 1.26 13.23 14.40
N GLY A 214 1.70 12.43 15.38
CA GLY A 214 1.90 12.90 16.75
C GLY A 214 3.05 13.90 16.90
N GLU A 215 4.07 13.79 16.07
CA GLU A 215 5.15 14.78 15.95
C GLU A 215 4.65 16.08 15.33
N LYS A 216 3.92 16.02 14.22
CA LYS A 216 3.25 17.20 13.63
C LYS A 216 2.34 17.91 14.66
N GLU A 217 1.54 17.16 15.42
CA GLU A 217 0.65 17.72 16.44
C GLU A 217 1.42 18.39 17.59
N ARG A 218 2.63 17.90 17.91
CA ARG A 218 3.53 18.56 18.87
C ARG A 218 4.04 19.90 18.33
N GLU A 219 4.51 19.93 17.08
CA GLU A 219 5.05 21.13 16.45
C GLU A 219 3.97 22.19 16.18
N GLU A 220 2.76 21.78 15.75
CA GLU A 220 1.62 22.69 15.61
C GLU A 220 1.30 23.38 16.95
N LYS A 221 1.31 22.63 18.06
CA LYS A 221 1.14 23.18 19.42
C LYS A 221 2.33 24.00 19.91
N ALA A 222 3.55 23.79 19.38
CA ALA A 222 4.70 24.66 19.68
C ALA A 222 4.51 26.02 19.01
N LEU A 223 4.22 26.01 17.69
CA LEU A 223 3.94 27.21 16.90
C LEU A 223 2.76 28.02 17.46
N GLU A 224 1.68 27.38 17.91
CA GLU A 224 0.56 28.07 18.59
C GLU A 224 1.02 28.91 19.79
N ARG A 225 1.88 28.35 20.64
CA ARG A 225 2.44 29.06 21.81
C ARG A 225 3.36 30.20 21.41
N ASP A 226 4.14 30.02 20.35
CA ASP A 226 5.03 31.07 19.85
C ASP A 226 4.26 32.21 19.17
N TYR A 227 3.18 31.91 18.45
CA TYR A 227 2.25 32.92 17.96
C TYR A 227 1.52 33.64 19.10
N GLU A 228 1.13 32.96 20.19
CA GLU A 228 0.63 33.62 21.39
C GLU A 228 1.68 34.54 22.03
N ASN A 229 2.93 34.07 22.18
CA ASN A 229 4.03 34.84 22.75
C ASN A 229 4.33 36.09 21.90
N LEU A 230 4.43 35.94 20.58
CA LEU A 230 4.57 37.05 19.63
C LEU A 230 3.40 38.04 19.75
N ARG A 231 2.15 37.56 19.82
CA ARG A 231 0.97 38.42 19.98
C ARG A 231 0.97 39.18 21.31
N ARG A 232 1.46 38.57 22.39
CA ARG A 232 1.66 39.24 23.70
C ARG A 232 2.78 40.30 23.61
N LEU A 233 3.90 39.98 22.98
CA LEU A 233 5.02 40.92 22.77
C LEU A 233 4.65 42.09 21.86
N GLU A 234 3.92 41.85 20.76
CA GLU A 234 3.35 42.91 19.92
C GLU A 234 2.37 43.78 20.70
N GLY A 235 1.50 43.18 21.51
CA GLY A 235 0.58 43.91 22.39
C GLY A 235 1.33 44.83 23.34
N ASN A 236 2.36 44.32 24.02
CA ASN A 236 3.20 45.07 24.95
C ASN A 236 3.97 46.19 24.23
N ALA A 237 4.62 45.90 23.10
CA ALA A 237 5.37 46.88 22.32
C ALA A 237 4.46 47.99 21.76
N ARG A 238 3.26 47.65 21.27
CA ARG A 238 2.26 48.63 20.81
C ARG A 238 1.71 49.46 21.97
N ALA A 239 1.47 48.86 23.14
CA ALA A 239 1.04 49.57 24.34
C ALA A 239 2.13 50.53 24.85
N GLN A 240 3.39 50.09 24.86
CA GLN A 240 4.54 50.93 25.22
C GLN A 240 4.70 52.09 24.22
N ALA A 241 4.67 51.82 22.91
CA ALA A 241 4.76 52.84 21.87
C ALA A 241 3.61 53.87 21.92
N ARG A 242 2.40 53.44 22.31
CA ARG A 242 1.29 54.34 22.65
C ARG A 242 1.61 55.16 23.90
N GLY A 243 2.07 54.54 24.99
CA GLY A 243 2.47 55.25 26.21
C GLY A 243 3.58 56.30 26.03
N TRP A 244 4.54 56.05 25.13
CA TRP A 244 5.54 57.05 24.71
C TRP A 244 4.88 58.23 23.97
N ARG A 245 3.98 57.96 23.01
CA ARG A 245 3.23 58.99 22.25
C ARG A 245 2.24 59.79 23.11
N GLU A 246 1.59 59.14 24.07
CA GLU A 246 0.67 59.72 25.06
C GLU A 246 1.39 60.49 26.18
N GLY A 247 2.71 60.72 26.04
CA GLY A 247 3.48 61.61 26.91
C GLY A 247 3.97 61.00 28.23
N LYS A 248 3.51 59.80 28.62
CA LYS A 248 3.96 59.11 29.86
C LYS A 248 5.45 58.75 29.83
N GLY A 249 6.08 58.71 28.66
CA GLY A 249 7.53 58.56 28.50
C GLY A 249 8.35 59.83 28.77
N LYS A 250 7.80 61.03 28.53
CA LYS A 250 8.52 62.33 28.60
C LYS A 250 9.00 62.73 30.01
N GLY A 251 8.56 62.00 31.04
CA GLY A 251 8.99 62.17 32.44
C GLY A 251 9.79 60.98 32.99
N ARG A 252 10.24 60.06 32.12
CA ARG A 252 11.00 58.84 32.47
C ARG A 252 12.16 58.57 31.51
N GLU A 253 12.75 59.63 30.99
CA GLU A 253 13.99 59.57 30.23
C GLU A 253 15.15 59.29 31.21
N HIS A 254 15.95 58.24 30.93
CA HIS A 254 17.19 58.03 31.68
C HIS A 254 18.15 59.20 31.43
N VAL A 255 19.00 59.50 32.42
CA VAL A 255 19.92 60.66 32.44
C VAL A 255 20.79 60.78 31.17
N LEU A 256 21.04 59.68 30.46
CA LEU A 256 21.81 59.65 29.21
C LEU A 256 21.06 60.11 27.94
N VAL A 257 19.73 60.27 27.99
CA VAL A 257 18.93 60.75 26.84
C VAL A 257 18.89 62.29 26.79
N GLY A 258 18.83 62.95 27.95
CA GLY A 258 18.80 64.42 28.05
C GLY A 258 20.08 65.16 27.62
N GLY A 259 21.10 64.44 27.13
CA GLY A 259 22.36 65.00 26.65
C GLY A 259 22.42 65.29 25.14
N ILE A 260 21.40 64.91 24.35
CA ILE A 260 21.44 65.02 22.89
C ILE A 260 20.15 65.68 22.37
N GLY A 261 20.23 66.92 21.89
CA GLY A 261 19.18 67.53 21.06
C GLY A 261 18.34 68.66 21.67
N ALA A 262 18.91 69.50 22.54
CA ALA A 262 18.29 70.77 22.96
C ALA A 262 19.13 71.97 22.48
N GLY A 263 19.17 72.20 21.16
CA GLY A 263 19.95 73.26 20.53
C GLY A 263 19.21 73.90 19.36
N GLU A 264 18.41 74.93 19.64
CA GLU A 264 17.98 75.90 18.64
C GLU A 264 19.12 76.93 18.42
N GLY A 265 19.47 77.19 17.16
CA GLY A 265 20.71 77.87 16.80
C GLY A 265 21.38 77.13 15.63
N ARG A 266 20.99 77.31 14.37
CA ARG A 266 20.95 78.53 13.54
C ARG A 266 22.35 78.93 13.03
N ASP A 267 22.47 78.82 11.71
CA ASP A 267 23.49 79.38 10.81
C ASP A 267 24.93 78.80 10.93
N GLU A 268 25.66 78.91 9.81
CA GLU A 268 26.94 78.26 9.49
C GLU A 268 28.13 79.01 10.18
N GLU A 269 29.36 78.52 10.37
CA GLU A 269 30.19 77.67 9.50
C GLU A 269 31.24 76.81 10.27
N LYS A 270 31.49 75.60 9.73
CA LYS A 270 32.81 75.02 9.42
C LYS A 270 34.03 75.27 10.37
N GLY A 271 34.21 74.35 11.32
CA GLY A 271 35.55 73.79 11.63
C GLY A 271 36.05 73.92 13.07
N ASP A 272 36.06 72.81 13.79
CA ASP A 272 36.87 72.60 15.00
C ASP A 272 37.54 71.22 14.96
N GLY A 273 38.64 71.07 15.70
CA GLY A 273 39.51 69.89 15.68
C GLY A 273 39.03 68.75 16.58
N LEU A 274 39.50 67.53 16.27
CA LEU A 274 39.35 66.35 17.13
C LEU A 274 40.19 66.50 18.42
N ASN A 275 39.65 67.21 19.40
CA ASN A 275 40.30 67.41 20.69
C ASN A 275 40.15 66.15 21.57
N VAL A 276 41.07 65.19 21.40
CA VAL A 276 41.12 63.96 22.18
C VAL A 276 41.52 64.26 23.62
N VAL A 277 40.52 64.37 24.50
CA VAL A 277 40.68 64.66 25.93
C VAL A 277 41.44 63.53 26.63
N SER A 278 42.76 63.67 26.67
CA SER A 278 43.68 62.77 27.37
C SER A 278 43.58 63.00 28.88
N ARG A 279 42.65 62.29 29.54
CA ARG A 279 42.51 62.35 31.02
C ARG A 279 43.67 61.66 31.72
N THR A 280 44.70 62.45 31.97
CA THR A 280 45.35 62.62 33.28
C THR A 280 45.50 61.34 34.13
N ALA A 281 46.74 60.83 34.21
CA ALA A 281 47.14 60.00 35.34
C ALA A 281 46.98 60.81 36.66
N GLY A 282 46.56 60.15 37.75
CA GLY A 282 46.44 60.79 39.06
C GLY A 282 45.05 60.74 39.71
N VAL A 283 44.37 59.59 39.69
CA VAL A 283 43.33 59.26 40.68
C VAL A 283 43.60 57.85 41.19
N GLU A 284 43.76 57.71 42.51
CA GLU A 284 43.94 56.43 43.18
C GLU A 284 42.58 55.79 43.49
N GLY A 285 42.52 54.45 43.53
CA GLY A 285 41.36 53.72 44.09
C GLY A 285 40.12 53.63 43.19
N GLY A 286 40.23 52.99 42.02
CA GLY A 286 39.07 52.65 41.19
C GLY A 286 39.48 52.01 39.85
N GLY A 287 39.76 50.70 39.87
CA GLY A 287 40.13 50.01 38.64
C GLY A 287 38.91 49.74 37.75
N VAL A 288 39.05 49.91 36.43
CA VAL A 288 37.99 49.58 35.44
C VAL A 288 37.64 48.07 35.42
N PHE A 289 38.37 47.27 36.19
CA PHE A 289 38.16 45.83 36.40
C PHE A 289 37.68 45.48 37.83
N GLN A 290 37.24 46.45 38.65
CA GLN A 290 36.62 46.17 39.95
C GLN A 290 35.32 45.35 39.75
N ASP A 291 34.50 45.71 38.75
CA ASP A 291 33.25 45.02 38.40
C ASP A 291 33.47 43.57 37.90
N LEU A 292 34.71 43.16 37.56
CA LEU A 292 34.99 41.73 37.30
C LEU A 292 34.93 40.87 38.58
N GLN A 293 34.80 41.47 39.76
CA GLN A 293 34.46 40.78 41.01
C GLN A 293 32.94 40.60 41.20
N ASP A 294 32.09 41.06 40.27
CA ASP A 294 30.63 40.84 40.33
C ASP A 294 30.33 39.35 40.47
N GLU A 295 29.65 38.99 41.57
CA GLU A 295 29.34 37.60 41.91
C GLU A 295 28.49 36.92 40.81
N ALA A 296 27.71 37.70 40.06
CA ALA A 296 26.99 37.23 38.87
C ALA A 296 27.90 36.90 37.67
N LEU A 297 28.96 37.67 37.42
CA LEU A 297 29.95 37.37 36.37
C LEU A 297 30.85 36.19 36.79
N VAL A 298 31.21 36.11 38.07
CA VAL A 298 31.92 34.95 38.63
C VAL A 298 31.06 33.69 38.50
N ALA A 299 29.79 33.74 38.90
CA ALA A 299 28.86 32.62 38.75
C ALA A 299 28.66 32.20 37.29
N LEU A 300 28.53 33.16 36.35
CA LEU A 300 28.45 32.87 34.92
C LEU A 300 29.74 32.22 34.39
N SER A 301 30.92 32.68 34.84
CA SER A 301 32.20 32.06 34.47
C SER A 301 32.33 30.62 34.99
N GLN A 302 31.84 30.34 36.19
CA GLN A 302 31.78 28.99 36.75
C GLN A 302 30.77 28.12 36.00
N GLN A 303 29.60 28.65 35.63
CA GLN A 303 28.60 27.94 34.82
C GLN A 303 29.16 27.60 33.43
N ILE A 304 29.89 28.51 32.79
CA ILE A 304 30.59 28.26 31.52
C ILE A 304 31.71 27.23 31.70
N GLY A 305 32.47 27.30 32.79
CA GLY A 305 33.48 26.29 33.15
C GLY A 305 32.88 24.89 33.29
N ASN A 306 31.83 24.75 34.11
CA ASN A 306 31.10 23.51 34.33
C ASN A 306 30.48 22.96 33.03
N HIS A 307 29.95 23.83 32.17
CA HIS A 307 29.43 23.44 30.85
C HIS A 307 30.56 23.00 29.90
N MET A 308 31.71 23.68 29.89
CA MET A 308 32.87 23.33 29.09
C MET A 308 33.50 22.00 29.56
N GLU A 309 33.55 21.75 30.86
CA GLU A 309 34.00 20.49 31.45
C GLU A 309 33.00 19.35 31.17
N SER A 310 31.69 19.63 31.22
CA SER A 310 30.65 18.68 30.79
C SER A 310 30.79 18.32 29.30
N MET A 311 30.95 19.30 28.41
CA MET A 311 31.24 19.05 26.99
C MET A 311 32.53 18.26 26.79
N LYS A 312 33.60 18.58 27.53
CA LYS A 312 34.89 17.87 27.48
C LYS A 312 34.75 16.42 27.97
N SER A 313 33.96 16.18 29.01
CA SER A 313 33.63 14.84 29.51
C SER A 313 32.85 14.03 28.47
N ASN A 314 31.82 14.62 27.86
CA ASN A 314 31.04 14.00 26.80
C ASN A 314 31.91 13.69 25.56
N LEU A 315 32.83 14.59 25.18
CA LEU A 315 33.80 14.35 24.11
C LEU A 315 34.79 13.23 24.46
N SER A 316 35.30 13.16 25.69
CA SER A 316 36.19 12.08 26.12
C SER A 316 35.53 10.70 26.16
N GLN A 317 34.21 10.64 26.40
CA GLN A 317 33.42 9.41 26.27
C GLN A 317 33.26 8.98 24.80
N ILE A 318 33.23 9.94 23.87
CA ILE A 318 33.10 9.69 22.42
C ILE A 318 34.47 9.38 21.76
N ASP A 319 35.58 9.84 22.32
CA ASP A 319 36.94 9.64 21.78
C ASP A 319 37.28 8.15 21.56
N GLY A 320 36.81 7.26 22.44
CA GLY A 320 36.96 5.81 22.28
C GLY A 320 36.15 5.18 21.13
N VAL A 321 35.16 5.88 20.57
CA VAL A 321 34.27 5.38 19.51
C VAL A 321 34.96 5.39 18.15
N LEU A 322 35.75 6.42 17.83
CA LEU A 322 36.50 6.48 16.57
C LEU A 322 37.48 5.31 16.37
N PRO A 323 38.35 4.94 17.33
CA PRO A 323 39.19 3.74 17.22
C PRO A 323 38.41 2.44 17.36
N ALA A 324 37.17 2.44 17.91
CA ALA A 324 36.29 1.27 17.83
C ALA A 324 35.72 1.08 16.41
N ILE A 325 35.29 2.15 15.75
CA ILE A 325 34.85 2.16 14.34
C ILE A 325 36.00 1.78 13.40
N ALA A 326 37.22 2.27 13.65
CA ALA A 326 38.40 1.87 12.88
C ALA A 326 38.69 0.35 13.01
N ARG A 327 38.59 -0.20 14.23
CA ARG A 327 38.74 -1.65 14.47
C ARG A 327 37.63 -2.48 13.86
N SER A 328 36.36 -2.06 13.95
CA SER A 328 35.26 -2.79 13.32
C SER A 328 35.32 -2.72 11.80
N ARG A 329 35.71 -1.58 11.21
CA ARG A 329 35.98 -1.46 9.77
C ARG A 329 37.11 -2.39 9.33
N ALA A 330 38.23 -2.44 10.06
CA ALA A 330 39.33 -3.34 9.75
C ALA A 330 38.93 -4.82 9.85
N ALA A 331 38.18 -5.21 10.88
CA ALA A 331 37.67 -6.57 11.04
C ALA A 331 36.67 -6.96 9.93
N LEU A 332 35.77 -6.05 9.54
CA LEU A 332 34.87 -6.24 8.40
C LEU A 332 35.64 -6.32 7.08
N GLN A 333 36.67 -5.50 6.88
CA GLN A 333 37.53 -5.59 5.69
C GLN A 333 38.27 -6.93 5.62
N GLY A 334 38.73 -7.47 6.74
CA GLY A 334 39.30 -8.83 6.81
C GLY A 334 38.29 -9.91 6.43
N ALA A 335 37.12 -9.93 7.09
CA ALA A 335 36.06 -10.90 6.81
C ALA A 335 35.50 -10.80 5.38
N LEU A 336 35.50 -9.62 4.77
CA LEU A 336 35.13 -9.43 3.36
C LEU A 336 36.22 -9.98 2.42
N CYS A 337 37.52 -9.79 2.72
CA CYS A 337 38.61 -10.42 1.96
C CYS A 337 38.59 -11.96 2.01
N GLU A 338 38.07 -12.55 3.09
CA GLU A 338 37.93 -14.01 3.22
C GLU A 338 36.71 -14.59 2.47
N HIS A 339 35.77 -13.76 2.02
CA HIS A 339 34.45 -14.20 1.53
C HIS A 339 33.99 -13.61 0.18
N LEU A 340 34.65 -12.57 -0.35
CA LEU A 340 34.33 -11.96 -1.65
C LEU A 340 35.51 -12.06 -2.62
N ASP A 341 35.20 -12.26 -3.91
CA ASP A 341 36.16 -12.07 -5.00
C ASP A 341 36.68 -10.61 -5.03
N PRO A 342 37.93 -10.34 -5.47
CA PRO A 342 38.51 -9.00 -5.44
C PRO A 342 37.69 -7.95 -6.22
N GLU A 343 37.09 -8.32 -7.36
CA GLU A 343 36.19 -7.42 -8.13
C GLU A 343 34.94 -7.01 -7.31
N GLN A 344 34.42 -7.90 -6.48
CA GLN A 344 33.27 -7.64 -5.61
C GLN A 344 33.67 -6.83 -4.37
N TYR A 345 34.87 -7.08 -3.84
CA TYR A 345 35.46 -6.33 -2.74
C TYR A 345 35.72 -4.86 -3.11
N GLU A 346 36.31 -4.61 -4.28
CA GLU A 346 36.49 -3.24 -4.80
C GLU A 346 35.15 -2.55 -5.01
N GLN A 347 34.15 -3.22 -5.58
CA GLN A 347 32.82 -2.65 -5.73
C GLN A 347 32.16 -2.30 -4.38
N VAL A 348 32.29 -3.15 -3.36
CA VAL A 348 31.73 -2.89 -2.01
C VAL A 348 32.49 -1.78 -1.26
N LEU A 349 33.76 -1.53 -1.56
CA LEU A 349 34.52 -0.42 -0.98
C LEU A 349 34.34 0.92 -1.71
N LEU A 350 34.04 0.91 -3.01
CA LEU A 350 33.94 2.10 -3.86
C LEU A 350 32.50 2.59 -4.11
N GLY A 351 31.51 1.69 -4.13
CA GLY A 351 30.08 1.99 -4.32
C GLY A 351 29.44 1.37 -5.55
#